data_AF-A0A9W8UKV4-F1
#
_entry.id   AF-A0A9W8UKV4-F1
#
_cell.length_a   1.000
_cell.length_b   1.000
_cell.length_c   1.000
_cell.angle_alpha   90.00
_cell.angle_beta   90.00
_cell.angle_gamma   90.00
#
_symmetry.space_group_name_H-M   'P 1'
#
loop_
_entity.id
_entity.type
_entity.pdbx_description
1 polymer ?
#
loop_
_entity_poly.entity_id
_entity_poly.type
_entity_poly.pdbx_seq_one_letter_code
_entity_poly.pdbx_strand_id
1 'polypeptide(L)'
;MLSKPFVAAYVALATALPASAQTSTACNPLDKSCPADPAVGKKGISCDFTQGECSAFEAEAGKAVMYESNGAICAMAAVHQAPTLRSKDVISTVVLLSDDLDEIDWEAIGSENKMIQSNVFSKGDQAYHKFGGSPPVDDIRSKVHKYTVDWTPDRIEWSVDGTVQRILTASQAVARFPSSPTQVKLGAWIAGHDGNDQDTITLRWCA
;
A
#
# COMPACT_ATOMS: atom_id res chain seq x y z
N MET A 1 -51.74 -14.48 12.92
CA MET A 1 -50.33 -14.94 12.86
C MET A 1 -49.58 -13.97 11.95
N LEU A 2 -48.54 -13.30 12.43
CA LEU A 2 -47.63 -12.50 11.58
C LEU A 2 -46.21 -13.03 11.78
N SER A 3 -45.63 -13.61 10.75
CA SER A 3 -44.22 -14.02 10.71
C SER A 3 -43.33 -12.80 10.49
N LYS A 4 -42.39 -12.55 11.40
CA LYS A 4 -41.31 -11.58 11.16
C LYS A 4 -40.30 -12.22 10.19
N PRO A 5 -39.87 -11.53 9.11
CA PRO A 5 -38.76 -12.01 8.30
C PRO A 5 -37.46 -11.91 9.11
N PHE A 6 -36.70 -13.01 9.17
CA PHE A 6 -35.31 -12.97 9.64
C PHE A 6 -34.46 -12.35 8.52
N VAL A 7 -33.93 -11.14 8.77
CA VAL A 7 -32.88 -10.58 7.91
C VAL A 7 -31.58 -11.31 8.24
N ALA A 8 -31.13 -12.19 7.34
CA ALA A 8 -29.83 -12.82 7.45
C ALA A 8 -28.74 -11.76 7.20
N ALA A 9 -28.01 -11.38 8.25
CA ALA A 9 -26.84 -10.52 8.12
C ALA A 9 -25.69 -11.31 7.48
N TYR A 10 -25.51 -11.13 6.18
CA TYR A 10 -24.34 -11.64 5.48
C TYR A 10 -23.10 -10.88 5.94
N VAL A 11 -22.33 -11.51 6.85
CA VAL A 11 -20.96 -11.11 7.11
C VAL A 11 -20.15 -11.47 5.88
N ALA A 12 -19.91 -10.49 5.00
CA ALA A 12 -19.00 -10.63 3.88
C ALA A 12 -17.59 -10.82 4.45
N LEU A 13 -17.09 -12.06 4.42
CA LEU A 13 -15.73 -12.37 4.81
C LEU A 13 -14.80 -11.82 3.71
N ALA A 14 -14.26 -10.62 3.93
CA ALA A 14 -13.29 -10.00 3.05
C ALA A 14 -12.01 -10.85 3.03
N THR A 15 -11.90 -11.71 2.02
CA THR A 15 -10.66 -12.42 1.69
C THR A 15 -9.66 -11.41 1.16
N ALA A 16 -8.64 -11.08 1.95
CA ALA A 16 -7.49 -10.34 1.45
C ALA A 16 -6.84 -11.15 0.31
N LEU A 17 -6.72 -10.52 -0.86
CA LEU A 17 -6.14 -11.13 -2.07
C LEU A 17 -4.63 -10.84 -2.12
N PRO A 18 -3.81 -11.66 -2.80
CA PRO A 18 -2.37 -11.44 -2.90
C PRO A 18 -2.00 -10.31 -3.88
N ALA A 19 -1.52 -9.18 -3.37
CA ALA A 19 -1.11 -8.02 -4.15
C ALA A 19 0.32 -8.15 -4.74
N SER A 20 0.51 -9.02 -5.74
CA SER A 20 1.86 -9.36 -6.23
C SER A 20 2.51 -8.35 -7.21
N ALA A 21 1.80 -7.32 -7.67
CA ALA A 21 2.25 -6.46 -8.79
C ALA A 21 3.39 -5.46 -8.48
N GLN A 22 3.91 -5.45 -7.24
CA GLN A 22 4.86 -4.43 -6.78
C GLN A 22 5.98 -4.94 -5.87
N THR A 23 5.88 -6.17 -5.40
CA THR A 23 6.64 -6.76 -4.29
C THR A 23 7.97 -7.36 -4.76
N SER A 24 8.78 -6.56 -5.46
CA SER A 24 10.08 -7.00 -5.98
C SER A 24 11.24 -6.08 -5.56
N THR A 25 12.38 -6.73 -5.33
CA THR A 25 13.68 -6.14 -4.99
C THR A 25 14.69 -6.46 -6.09
N ALA A 26 15.73 -5.63 -6.24
CA ALA A 26 16.92 -5.99 -7.01
C ALA A 26 17.88 -6.91 -6.20
N CYS A 27 17.84 -6.84 -4.87
CA CYS A 27 18.76 -7.57 -3.99
C CYS A 27 18.13 -7.99 -2.66
N ASN A 28 17.61 -9.22 -2.60
CA ASN A 28 17.20 -9.82 -1.33
C ASN A 28 18.41 -10.17 -0.43
N PRO A 29 18.58 -9.54 0.75
CA PRO A 29 19.68 -9.83 1.66
C PRO A 29 19.53 -11.16 2.41
N LEU A 30 18.39 -11.84 2.31
CA LEU A 30 18.20 -13.22 2.82
C LEU A 30 18.93 -14.24 1.94
N ASP A 31 19.03 -13.98 0.63
CA ASP A 31 19.58 -14.91 -0.37
C ASP A 31 21.07 -14.66 -0.66
N LYS A 32 21.55 -13.42 -0.49
CA LYS A 32 22.86 -12.95 -0.95
C LYS A 32 23.32 -11.70 -0.19
N SER A 33 24.61 -11.37 -0.28
CA SER A 33 25.09 -10.07 0.20
C SER A 33 24.64 -8.95 -0.75
N CYS A 34 24.12 -7.87 -0.18
CA CYS A 34 23.60 -6.71 -0.91
C CYS A 34 24.33 -5.41 -0.50
N PRO A 35 24.29 -4.36 -1.34
CA PRO A 35 24.73 -3.02 -0.94
C PRO A 35 23.93 -2.52 0.27
N ALA A 36 24.48 -1.56 1.01
CA ALA A 36 23.74 -0.89 2.08
C ALA A 36 22.79 0.17 1.50
N ASP A 37 21.55 0.21 1.99
CA ASP A 37 20.52 1.13 1.55
C ASP A 37 20.86 2.62 1.83
N PRO A 38 20.56 3.54 0.89
CA PRO A 38 20.56 4.97 1.15
C PRO A 38 19.48 5.35 2.17
N ALA A 39 19.91 5.94 3.30
CA ALA A 39 19.04 6.33 4.38
C ALA A 39 18.68 7.82 4.31
N VAL A 40 17.37 8.12 4.33
CA VAL A 40 16.73 9.45 4.36
C VAL A 40 17.36 10.42 5.37
N GLY A 41 17.86 9.90 6.48
CA GLY A 41 18.52 10.67 7.53
C GLY A 41 17.57 11.55 8.36
N LYS A 42 18.15 12.32 9.28
CA LYS A 42 17.43 12.96 10.41
C LYS A 42 16.51 14.13 10.04
N LYS A 43 16.41 14.52 8.77
CA LYS A 43 15.54 15.62 8.32
C LYS A 43 14.17 15.15 7.82
N GLY A 44 14.02 13.86 7.50
CA GLY A 44 12.86 13.35 6.79
C GLY A 44 12.75 13.90 5.35
N ILE A 45 11.68 13.52 4.68
CA ILE A 45 11.30 14.01 3.34
C ILE A 45 9.91 14.61 3.43
N SER A 46 9.69 15.70 2.71
CA SER A 46 8.38 16.29 2.48
C SER A 46 8.29 16.70 1.02
N CYS A 47 7.22 16.29 0.35
CA CYS A 47 6.99 16.50 -1.07
C CYS A 47 5.60 17.09 -1.27
N ASP A 48 5.51 18.23 -1.92
CA ASP A 48 4.24 18.76 -2.42
C ASP A 48 4.15 18.53 -3.93
N PHE A 49 3.52 17.42 -4.30
CA PHE A 49 3.39 17.03 -5.71
C PHE A 49 2.45 17.95 -6.52
N THR A 50 1.72 18.87 -5.89
CA THR A 50 0.97 19.92 -6.62
C THR A 50 1.91 20.93 -7.28
N GLN A 51 3.17 20.97 -6.84
CA GLN A 51 4.25 21.79 -7.40
C GLN A 51 5.11 21.03 -8.43
N GLY A 52 4.76 19.77 -8.75
CA GLY A 52 5.48 18.93 -9.71
C GLY A 52 6.35 17.85 -9.07
N GLU A 53 7.46 17.51 -9.74
CA GLU A 53 8.41 16.48 -9.31
C GLU A 53 9.08 16.82 -7.96
N CYS A 54 9.08 15.85 -7.03
CA CYS A 54 9.88 15.95 -5.81
C CYS A 54 11.25 15.32 -6.01
N SER A 55 12.34 16.00 -5.61
CA SER A 55 13.71 15.51 -5.83
C SER A 55 14.00 14.15 -5.18
N ALA A 56 13.31 13.84 -4.07
CA ALA A 56 13.41 12.54 -3.40
C ALA A 56 12.77 11.38 -4.18
N PHE A 57 11.91 11.66 -5.18
CA PHE A 57 11.15 10.68 -5.95
C PHE A 57 11.57 10.61 -7.43
N GLU A 58 11.27 9.48 -8.07
CA GLU A 58 11.40 9.18 -9.49
C GLU A 58 10.35 8.14 -9.92
N ALA A 59 9.91 8.20 -11.18
CA ALA A 59 9.10 7.12 -11.73
C ALA A 59 9.93 5.83 -11.88
N GLU A 60 9.35 4.68 -11.55
CA GLU A 60 9.94 3.40 -11.90
C GLU A 60 10.03 3.24 -13.43
N ALA A 61 11.04 2.49 -13.91
CA ALA A 61 11.32 2.37 -15.34
C ALA A 61 10.10 1.81 -16.11
N GLY A 62 9.64 2.53 -17.13
CA GLY A 62 8.44 2.19 -17.92
C GLY A 62 7.10 2.52 -17.26
N LYS A 63 7.09 2.95 -15.98
CA LYS A 63 5.89 3.20 -15.16
C LYS A 63 5.66 4.71 -14.97
N ALA A 64 5.55 5.44 -16.08
CA ALA A 64 5.46 6.90 -16.09
C ALA A 64 4.33 7.46 -15.23
N VAL A 65 4.57 8.60 -14.59
CA VAL A 65 3.63 9.34 -13.74
C VAL A 65 3.61 10.80 -14.20
N MET A 66 2.42 11.40 -14.25
CA MET A 66 2.23 12.81 -14.60
C MET A 66 2.10 13.67 -13.34
N TYR A 67 2.22 14.99 -13.47
CA TYR A 67 1.98 15.94 -12.39
C TYR A 67 1.08 17.08 -12.88
N GLU A 68 0.03 17.36 -12.13
CA GLU A 68 -0.98 18.37 -12.41
C GLU A 68 -1.31 19.15 -11.12
N SER A 69 -2.18 20.17 -11.19
CA SER A 69 -2.47 21.06 -10.04
C SER A 69 -3.08 20.38 -8.81
N ASN A 70 -3.51 19.13 -8.97
CA ASN A 70 -4.05 18.23 -7.94
C ASN A 70 -3.01 17.22 -7.39
N GLY A 71 -1.80 17.16 -7.95
CA GLY A 71 -0.71 16.31 -7.47
C GLY A 71 -0.13 15.36 -8.52
N ALA A 72 0.45 14.26 -8.04
CA ALA A 72 0.99 13.18 -8.87
C ALA A 72 -0.14 12.28 -9.40
N ILE A 73 -0.18 12.06 -10.72
CA ILE A 73 -1.27 11.37 -11.42
C ILE A 73 -0.79 10.02 -11.95
N CYS A 74 -1.19 8.97 -11.25
CA CYS A 74 -0.96 7.57 -11.62
C CYS A 74 -2.04 7.08 -12.62
N ALA A 75 -2.07 7.68 -13.81
CA ALA A 75 -3.08 7.39 -14.83
C ALA A 75 -2.87 6.01 -15.49
N MET A 76 -3.98 5.29 -15.70
CA MET A 76 -4.00 4.00 -16.41
C MET A 76 -5.08 4.00 -17.50
N ALA A 77 -4.69 3.57 -18.70
CA ALA A 77 -5.50 3.48 -19.90
C ALA A 77 -5.43 2.09 -20.59
N ALA A 78 -4.48 1.23 -20.21
CA ALA A 78 -4.31 -0.12 -20.74
C ALA A 78 -3.87 -1.14 -19.67
N VAL A 79 -4.23 -2.41 -19.85
CA VAL A 79 -4.15 -3.52 -18.86
C VAL A 79 -2.75 -3.97 -18.42
N HIS A 80 -1.68 -3.28 -18.85
CA HIS A 80 -0.30 -3.51 -18.39
C HIS A 80 0.37 -2.24 -17.86
N GLN A 81 -0.38 -1.15 -17.65
CA GLN A 81 0.14 0.06 -17.03
C GLN A 81 0.05 -0.03 -15.51
N ALA A 82 1.20 0.11 -14.84
CA ALA A 82 1.32 0.14 -13.38
C ALA A 82 2.14 1.37 -12.93
N PRO A 83 1.68 2.60 -13.20
CA PRO A 83 2.37 3.85 -12.85
C PRO A 83 2.82 3.87 -11.37
N THR A 84 4.10 4.17 -11.13
CA THR A 84 4.71 4.08 -9.79
C THR A 84 5.84 5.10 -9.60
N LEU A 85 5.73 5.98 -8.60
CA LEU A 85 6.80 6.87 -8.11
C LEU A 85 7.57 6.23 -6.95
N ARG A 86 8.75 5.67 -7.18
CA ARG A 86 9.65 5.34 -6.05
C ARG A 86 10.38 6.56 -5.54
N SER A 87 10.86 6.49 -4.32
CA SER A 87 11.92 7.38 -3.89
C SER A 87 13.29 6.73 -4.05
N LYS A 88 14.31 7.58 -4.00
CA LYS A 88 15.70 7.28 -4.34
C LYS A 88 16.47 6.78 -3.13
N ASP A 89 16.15 7.37 -1.97
CA ASP A 89 16.31 6.73 -0.67
C ASP A 89 15.14 5.73 -0.46
N VAL A 90 15.25 4.87 0.55
CA VAL A 90 14.32 3.75 0.77
C VAL A 90 12.90 4.20 1.16
N ILE A 91 12.03 4.46 0.14
CA ILE A 91 10.57 4.77 0.21
C ILE A 91 9.81 4.14 -1.17
N SER A 92 8.70 3.33 -1.60
CA SER A 92 7.44 2.34 -1.49
C SER A 92 5.84 2.52 -1.13
N THR A 93 4.85 2.16 -2.02
CA THR A 93 3.53 2.91 -2.31
C THR A 93 2.48 3.21 -1.23
N VAL A 94 2.85 3.93 -0.16
CA VAL A 94 2.28 3.72 1.19
C VAL A 94 2.07 2.23 1.49
N VAL A 95 3.04 1.47 1.00
CA VAL A 95 3.33 0.05 1.12
C VAL A 95 4.75 0.09 1.66
N LEU A 96 5.04 -0.37 2.87
CA LEU A 96 6.39 -0.23 3.41
C LEU A 96 7.21 -1.48 3.09
N LEU A 97 7.69 -1.59 1.84
CA LEU A 97 8.44 -2.74 1.30
C LEU A 97 9.94 -2.64 1.57
N SER A 98 10.56 -3.62 2.22
CA SER A 98 12.03 -3.70 2.36
C SER A 98 12.69 -4.43 1.19
N ASP A 99 14.02 -4.34 1.09
CA ASP A 99 14.79 -5.17 0.14
C ASP A 99 14.71 -6.68 0.50
N ASP A 100 14.27 -7.05 1.70
CA ASP A 100 13.91 -8.45 2.05
C ASP A 100 12.41 -8.78 2.01
N LEU A 101 11.58 -7.86 1.49
CA LEU A 101 10.13 -8.03 1.31
C LEU A 101 9.33 -8.21 2.63
N ASP A 102 9.75 -7.58 3.73
CA ASP A 102 8.80 -7.07 4.73
C ASP A 102 7.92 -5.98 4.08
N GLU A 103 6.64 -5.91 4.43
CA GLU A 103 5.66 -5.02 3.79
C GLU A 103 4.64 -4.46 4.79
N ILE A 104 4.23 -3.19 4.66
CA ILE A 104 3.17 -2.56 5.48
C ILE A 104 2.31 -1.62 4.61
N ASP A 105 1.09 -2.00 4.27
CA ASP A 105 0.35 -1.32 3.19
C ASP A 105 -0.93 -0.56 3.59
N TRP A 106 -1.34 0.28 2.65
CA TRP A 106 -2.68 0.83 2.47
C TRP A 106 -3.14 0.54 1.03
N GLU A 107 -4.11 -0.36 0.87
CA GLU A 107 -4.73 -0.67 -0.42
C GLU A 107 -6.18 -0.20 -0.48
N ALA A 108 -6.45 0.90 -1.18
CA ALA A 108 -7.81 1.18 -1.63
C ALA A 108 -8.19 0.18 -2.74
N ILE A 109 -9.49 -0.10 -2.92
CA ILE A 109 -9.99 -1.05 -3.93
C ILE A 109 -11.08 -0.37 -4.76
N GLY A 110 -10.99 -0.40 -6.10
CA GLY A 110 -11.85 0.41 -6.97
C GLY A 110 -13.34 0.06 -6.97
N SER A 111 -13.70 -1.18 -6.59
CA SER A 111 -15.10 -1.59 -6.37
C SER A 111 -15.69 -1.02 -5.07
N GLU A 112 -14.86 -0.58 -4.13
CA GLU A 112 -15.23 -0.11 -2.78
C GLU A 112 -15.12 1.43 -2.66
N ASN A 113 -15.76 2.03 -1.65
CA ASN A 113 -15.68 3.48 -1.40
C ASN A 113 -15.69 3.89 0.09
N LYS A 114 -16.13 3.00 1.00
CA LYS A 114 -16.33 3.29 2.44
C LYS A 114 -15.32 2.59 3.36
N MET A 115 -14.36 1.86 2.80
CA MET A 115 -13.22 1.29 3.52
C MET A 115 -11.97 1.33 2.63
N ILE A 116 -10.81 1.29 3.28
CA ILE A 116 -9.50 1.06 2.67
C ILE A 116 -8.90 -0.18 3.35
N GLN A 117 -8.24 -1.06 2.61
CA GLN A 117 -7.53 -2.20 3.19
C GLN A 117 -6.16 -1.77 3.70
N SER A 118 -5.66 -2.50 4.67
CA SER A 118 -4.33 -2.36 5.25
C SER A 118 -3.83 -3.75 5.61
N ASN A 119 -2.61 -4.08 5.25
CA ASN A 119 -2.06 -5.42 5.43
C ASN A 119 -0.56 -5.35 5.81
N VAL A 120 0.00 -6.51 6.16
CA VAL A 120 1.42 -6.71 6.46
C VAL A 120 1.82 -8.07 5.91
N PHE A 121 2.79 -8.06 4.99
CA PHE A 121 3.56 -9.26 4.64
C PHE A 121 4.93 -9.20 5.33
N SER A 122 5.58 -10.35 5.46
CA SER A 122 6.93 -10.41 6.03
C SER A 122 7.77 -11.42 5.27
N LYS A 123 8.98 -11.01 4.91
CA LYS A 123 9.97 -11.78 4.15
C LYS A 123 9.43 -12.41 2.85
N GLY A 124 8.53 -11.70 2.17
CA GLY A 124 7.92 -12.10 0.90
C GLY A 124 6.85 -13.20 1.01
N ASP A 125 6.46 -13.63 2.21
CA ASP A 125 5.45 -14.69 2.40
C ASP A 125 4.02 -14.18 2.16
N GLN A 126 3.67 -14.07 0.87
CA GLN A 126 2.33 -13.68 0.40
C GLN A 126 1.23 -14.68 0.76
N ALA A 127 1.55 -15.91 1.19
CA ALA A 127 0.53 -16.89 1.60
C ALA A 127 -0.06 -16.61 3.00
N TYR A 128 0.50 -15.64 3.74
CA TYR A 128 0.10 -15.34 5.12
C TYR A 128 -0.80 -14.10 5.23
N HIS A 129 -2.09 -14.25 4.95
CA HIS A 129 -3.06 -13.13 4.94
C HIS A 129 -3.64 -12.75 6.33
N LYS A 130 -3.02 -13.12 7.46
CA LYS A 130 -3.64 -12.93 8.79
C LYS A 130 -3.50 -11.53 9.39
N PHE A 131 -2.76 -10.64 8.74
CA PHE A 131 -2.59 -9.24 9.17
C PHE A 131 -3.26 -8.24 8.22
N GLY A 132 -4.20 -8.69 7.39
CA GLY A 132 -5.13 -7.81 6.69
C GLY A 132 -6.16 -7.21 7.64
N GLY A 133 -6.65 -6.02 7.31
CA GLY A 133 -7.76 -5.35 8.00
C GLY A 133 -8.30 -4.19 7.19
N SER A 134 -9.59 -3.87 7.38
CA SER A 134 -10.32 -2.91 6.53
C SER A 134 -10.80 -1.67 7.29
N PRO A 135 -9.92 -0.73 7.67
CA PRO A 135 -10.30 0.58 8.20
C PRO A 135 -11.43 1.30 7.42
N PRO A 136 -12.43 1.87 8.12
CA PRO A 136 -13.45 2.69 7.49
C PRO A 136 -12.90 4.06 7.10
N VAL A 137 -13.44 4.63 6.02
CA VAL A 137 -13.10 5.96 5.47
C VAL A 137 -14.31 6.48 4.69
N ASP A 138 -14.50 7.80 4.57
CA ASP A 138 -15.77 8.31 4.06
C ASP A 138 -15.90 8.30 2.53
N ASP A 139 -14.95 8.76 1.73
CA ASP A 139 -15.15 8.72 0.26
C ASP A 139 -13.83 8.69 -0.52
N ILE A 140 -13.23 7.50 -0.66
CA ILE A 140 -11.90 7.34 -1.30
C ILE A 140 -11.87 7.74 -2.78
N ARG A 141 -13.03 7.87 -3.43
CA ARG A 141 -13.15 8.29 -4.84
C ARG A 141 -13.37 9.78 -5.02
N SER A 142 -14.00 10.45 -4.05
CA SER A 142 -14.53 11.82 -4.19
C SER A 142 -13.94 12.81 -3.18
N LYS A 143 -13.06 12.35 -2.27
CA LYS A 143 -12.40 13.17 -1.25
C LYS A 143 -10.92 12.81 -1.12
N VAL A 144 -10.10 13.84 -0.94
CA VAL A 144 -8.71 13.67 -0.50
C VAL A 144 -8.72 13.38 1.01
N HIS A 145 -8.12 12.26 1.40
CA HIS A 145 -7.98 11.81 2.79
C HIS A 145 -6.50 11.77 3.19
N LYS A 146 -6.19 12.08 4.46
CA LYS A 146 -4.84 11.94 5.01
C LYS A 146 -4.64 10.54 5.58
N TYR A 147 -4.07 9.66 4.78
CA TYR A 147 -3.54 8.37 5.25
C TYR A 147 -2.22 8.59 6.00
N THR A 148 -1.95 7.78 7.02
CA THR A 148 -0.69 7.81 7.78
C THR A 148 -0.39 6.42 8.34
N VAL A 149 0.89 6.05 8.33
CA VAL A 149 1.42 4.88 9.03
C VAL A 149 2.47 5.40 10.02
N ASP A 150 2.31 5.13 11.31
CA ASP A 150 3.40 5.26 12.30
C ASP A 150 3.95 3.87 12.57
N TRP A 151 5.23 3.64 12.27
CA TRP A 151 5.90 2.36 12.44
C TRP A 151 7.11 2.51 13.35
N THR A 152 7.14 1.65 14.36
CA THR A 152 8.15 1.58 15.41
C THR A 152 8.45 0.12 15.72
N PRO A 153 9.57 -0.21 16.40
CA PRO A 153 9.89 -1.60 16.77
C PRO A 153 8.80 -2.33 17.58
N ASP A 154 7.92 -1.59 18.27
CA ASP A 154 6.87 -2.16 19.12
C ASP A 154 5.50 -2.27 18.42
N ARG A 155 5.21 -1.39 17.46
CA ARG A 155 3.87 -1.27 16.82
C ARG A 155 3.89 -0.60 15.45
N ILE A 156 2.90 -0.95 14.64
CA ILE A 156 2.44 -0.22 13.45
C ILE A 156 1.04 0.33 13.77
N GLU A 157 0.81 1.62 13.52
CA GLU A 157 -0.50 2.27 13.62
C GLU A 157 -0.92 2.86 12.27
N TRP A 158 -2.12 2.50 11.81
CA TRP A 158 -2.73 3.00 10.60
C TRP A 158 -3.80 4.04 10.96
N SER A 159 -3.65 5.26 10.44
CA SER A 159 -4.56 6.38 10.69
C SER A 159 -5.14 6.98 9.41
N VAL A 160 -6.40 7.41 9.49
CA VAL A 160 -7.12 8.15 8.44
C VAL A 160 -7.59 9.48 9.04
N ASP A 161 -7.27 10.59 8.37
CA ASP A 161 -7.61 11.96 8.79
C ASP A 161 -7.19 12.30 10.23
N GLY A 162 -6.05 11.74 10.67
CA GLY A 162 -5.52 11.91 12.03
C GLY A 162 -6.19 11.04 13.10
N THR A 163 -7.16 10.20 12.74
CA THR A 163 -7.79 9.22 13.64
C THR A 163 -7.15 7.85 13.43
N VAL A 164 -6.62 7.25 14.51
CA VAL A 164 -6.10 5.87 14.48
C VAL A 164 -7.26 4.90 14.25
N GLN A 165 -7.18 4.11 13.18
CA GLN A 165 -8.20 3.12 12.81
C GLN A 165 -7.78 1.69 13.16
N ARG A 166 -6.47 1.41 13.16
CA ARG A 166 -5.93 0.06 13.39
C ARG A 166 -4.52 0.14 14.00
N ILE A 167 -4.21 -0.84 14.85
CA ILE A 167 -2.88 -1.07 15.44
C ILE A 167 -2.50 -2.54 15.25
N LEU A 168 -1.24 -2.83 14.93
CA LEU A 168 -0.62 -4.16 15.01
C LEU A 168 0.64 -4.05 15.86
N THR A 169 0.74 -4.83 16.94
CA THR A 169 1.95 -4.85 17.78
C THR A 169 2.94 -5.93 17.35
N ALA A 170 4.22 -5.72 17.64
CA ALA A 170 5.26 -6.72 17.45
C ALA A 170 4.98 -8.02 18.22
N SER A 171 4.28 -7.94 19.36
CA SER A 171 3.84 -9.13 20.12
C SER A 171 2.68 -9.91 19.47
N GLN A 172 1.91 -9.31 18.56
CA GLN A 172 0.88 -10.00 17.78
C GLN A 172 1.46 -10.67 16.52
N ALA A 173 2.42 -10.02 15.85
CA ALA A 173 3.04 -10.54 14.63
C ALA A 173 4.27 -11.44 14.87
N VAL A 174 4.94 -11.28 16.01
CA VAL A 174 6.10 -12.07 16.46
C VAL A 174 7.19 -12.09 15.37
N ALA A 175 7.53 -13.26 14.81
CA ALA A 175 8.56 -13.41 13.78
C ALA A 175 8.15 -12.88 12.39
N ARG A 176 6.95 -12.29 12.26
CA ARG A 176 6.41 -11.68 11.04
C ARG A 176 6.14 -10.19 11.20
N PHE A 177 6.75 -9.54 12.21
CA PHE A 177 6.67 -8.09 12.34
C PHE A 177 7.75 -7.42 11.47
N PRO A 178 7.38 -6.51 10.56
CA PRO A 178 8.32 -5.75 9.75
C PRO A 178 9.41 -5.07 10.57
N SER A 179 10.66 -5.28 10.14
CA SER A 179 11.85 -4.92 10.93
C SER A 179 13.06 -4.47 10.09
N SER A 180 13.03 -4.66 8.77
CA SER A 180 14.08 -4.19 7.85
C SER A 180 13.74 -2.83 7.24
N PRO A 181 14.69 -2.02 6.73
CA PRO A 181 14.40 -0.70 6.14
C PRO A 181 13.42 -0.78 4.96
N THR A 182 12.40 0.08 4.92
CA THR A 182 11.19 -0.07 4.07
C THR A 182 10.78 1.18 3.30
N GLN A 183 10.05 0.99 2.20
CA GLN A 183 9.87 1.99 1.16
C GLN A 183 8.44 2.83 1.35
N VAL A 184 7.68 3.92 0.86
CA VAL A 184 7.28 5.25 0.06
C VAL A 184 7.77 5.95 -1.31
N LYS A 185 7.50 5.64 -2.62
CA LYS A 185 6.34 4.94 -3.21
C LYS A 185 5.09 5.82 -3.28
N LEU A 186 4.53 6.06 -4.46
CA LEU A 186 3.07 6.20 -4.69
C LEU A 186 2.73 5.54 -6.05
N GLY A 187 1.54 4.94 -6.23
CA GLY A 187 1.27 4.19 -7.46
C GLY A 187 -0.17 3.69 -7.63
N ALA A 188 -0.43 3.12 -8.81
CA ALA A 188 -1.68 2.43 -9.16
C ALA A 188 -1.40 1.28 -10.13
N TRP A 189 -2.24 0.25 -10.12
CA TRP A 189 -2.14 -0.90 -11.01
C TRP A 189 -3.52 -1.44 -11.41
N ILE A 190 -3.57 -2.10 -12.58
CA ILE A 190 -4.71 -2.95 -12.99
C ILE A 190 -4.39 -4.37 -12.55
N ALA A 191 -5.36 -4.97 -11.87
CA ALA A 191 -5.29 -6.29 -11.28
C ALA A 191 -6.37 -7.21 -11.89
N GLY A 192 -6.30 -8.51 -11.61
CA GLY A 192 -7.28 -9.48 -12.12
C GLY A 192 -7.29 -9.61 -13.65
N HIS A 193 -6.14 -9.42 -14.29
CA HIS A 193 -5.95 -9.61 -15.73
C HIS A 193 -5.25 -10.94 -16.00
N ASP A 194 -5.79 -11.77 -16.90
CA ASP A 194 -5.20 -13.04 -17.32
C ASP A 194 -3.75 -12.85 -17.83
N GLY A 195 -2.77 -13.27 -17.03
CA GLY A 195 -1.34 -13.11 -17.32
C GLY A 195 -0.57 -12.35 -16.23
N ASN A 196 -1.26 -11.64 -15.34
CA ASN A 196 -0.76 -11.38 -13.99
C ASN A 196 -1.10 -12.59 -13.10
N ASP A 197 -0.39 -12.76 -11.98
CA ASP A 197 -0.88 -13.62 -10.89
C ASP A 197 -2.23 -13.08 -10.37
N GLN A 198 -3.12 -13.99 -9.97
CA GLN A 198 -4.57 -13.75 -10.07
C GLN A 198 -5.16 -12.72 -9.09
N ASP A 199 -6.23 -12.07 -9.57
CA ASP A 199 -7.30 -11.36 -8.84
C ASP A 199 -6.97 -10.11 -7.99
N THR A 200 -7.32 -8.94 -8.53
CA THR A 200 -7.84 -7.77 -7.77
C THR A 200 -8.57 -6.83 -8.77
N ILE A 201 -8.89 -5.57 -8.43
CA ILE A 201 -9.60 -4.63 -9.34
C ILE A 201 -8.92 -3.24 -9.41
N THR A 202 -8.82 -2.71 -10.63
CA THR A 202 -8.36 -1.35 -11.01
C THR A 202 -8.76 -0.23 -10.05
N LEU A 203 -7.81 0.64 -9.71
CA LEU A 203 -8.08 1.94 -9.11
C LEU A 203 -7.72 3.11 -10.01
N ARG A 204 -8.57 4.15 -9.99
CA ARG A 204 -8.12 5.51 -10.25
C ARG A 204 -7.82 6.17 -8.91
N TRP A 205 -6.62 6.74 -8.76
CA TRP A 205 -6.49 7.94 -7.94
C TRP A 205 -7.13 9.08 -8.74
N CYS A 206 -8.26 9.58 -8.26
CA CYS A 206 -8.94 10.76 -8.81
C CYS A 206 -8.59 12.00 -7.99
N ALA A 207 -8.73 13.16 -8.65
CA ALA A 207 -9.36 14.32 -8.04
C ALA A 207 -10.71 14.55 -8.76
#